data_AF-A0A9X4RFM5-F1
#
_entry.id   AF-A0A9X4RFM5-F1
#
_cell.length_a   1.000
_cell.length_b   1.000
_cell.length_c   1.000
_cell.angle_alpha   90.00
_cell.angle_beta   90.00
_cell.angle_gamma   90.00
#
_symmetry.space_group_name_H-M   'P 1'
#
loop_
_entity.id
_entity.type
_entity.pdbx_description
1 polymer ?
#
loop_
_entity_poly.entity_id
_entity_poly.type
_entity_poly.pdbx_seq_one_letter_code
_entity_poly.pdbx_strand_id
1 'polypeptide(L)'
;MVGWAIVVAGLVLALSVAVPWATVNGEVSGASVHASITGAGTANVQADTGMGSEANRFVEQRAKEAYEAPGGSPGGSAIPLGIVATIAGWVLLRTRFRWQAALVAGGVGVVGVIWTMSVLTDVRGTFVFVAPVAVATQAPAFGLLAAMVMCVALVALGITALVYERQVAALLAASPTSSASTMATAGSSFHGLAPGSRQDRGRVAGSPASLGYRVAALGIDLVIVASACAALGFAFGFAIDTGALSDALAAVAAIAVALVPFGYRFLCEAGYGKTVGKRIVGLGTIGESGALPTAGESFRRNAFLLVLFAGGIGIGLWELTGTGMSPTHWAVIVAAVMLLVAGVIALTILINPRQQGIHDRLAGGTRVIHLPRRTPVPQVQGRVSFSTAPWVVAFSAIVVAVLVTGSVSSVILGQESGSSVALPASGEVATSSSTPTPGHASAGQSSMSPFAYERLSPGACADPSYPDGNGTCTVSSPSGNFICTMFEREVSCTSPPGEPVVDGAMVPIPGSTDGSLAEANVISVDNTGQTQLGLITNGRSKATTREQARSSAIPYNHRLTAYGFTCAVDREGMHCRNDATGHGFSVAREGYEFF
;
A
#
# COMPACT_ATOMS: atom_id res chain seq x y z
N MET A 1 13.11 -12.22 -30.46
CA MET A 1 12.02 -11.26 -30.23
C MET A 1 11.86 -10.91 -28.74
N VAL A 2 11.77 -11.88 -27.82
CA VAL A 2 11.57 -11.62 -26.38
C VAL A 2 12.62 -10.66 -25.77
N GLY A 3 13.91 -10.81 -26.10
CA GLY A 3 14.94 -9.88 -25.60
C GLY A 3 14.77 -8.43 -26.06
N TRP A 4 14.34 -8.19 -27.29
CA TRP A 4 14.00 -6.84 -27.77
C TRP A 4 12.77 -6.28 -27.05
N ALA A 5 11.76 -7.11 -26.78
CA ALA A 5 10.59 -6.69 -26.01
C ALA A 5 10.97 -6.27 -24.57
N ILE A 6 11.89 -6.99 -23.92
CA ILE A 6 12.42 -6.62 -22.59
C ILE A 6 13.19 -5.30 -22.65
N VAL A 7 14.01 -5.08 -23.69
CA VAL A 7 14.72 -3.81 -23.90
C VAL A 7 13.73 -2.65 -24.03
N VAL A 8 12.71 -2.79 -24.88
CA VAL A 8 11.68 -1.76 -25.08
C VAL A 8 10.91 -1.50 -23.79
N ALA A 9 10.46 -2.55 -23.08
CA ALA A 9 9.74 -2.39 -21.82
C ALA A 9 10.59 -1.70 -20.74
N GLY A 10 11.88 -2.02 -20.65
CA GLY A 10 12.83 -1.36 -19.75
C GLY A 10 13.02 0.12 -20.08
N LEU A 11 13.15 0.47 -21.36
CA LEU A 11 13.25 1.86 -21.81
C LEU A 11 11.98 2.65 -21.53
N VAL A 12 10.80 2.08 -21.83
CA VAL A 12 9.51 2.73 -21.54
C VAL A 12 9.32 2.92 -20.03
N LEU A 13 9.72 1.94 -19.21
CA LEU A 13 9.70 2.08 -17.75
C LEU A 13 10.59 3.24 -17.27
N ALA A 14 11.82 3.37 -17.79
CA ALA A 14 12.70 4.48 -17.44
C ALA A 14 12.13 5.84 -17.90
N LEU A 15 11.58 5.91 -19.11
CA LEU A 15 11.00 7.13 -19.68
C LEU A 15 9.69 7.55 -19.01
N SER A 16 8.99 6.63 -18.35
CA SER A 16 7.74 6.92 -17.63
C SER A 16 7.92 7.99 -16.54
N VAL A 17 9.14 8.18 -16.04
CA VAL A 17 9.50 9.17 -15.01
C VAL A 17 9.36 10.61 -15.51
N ALA A 18 9.49 10.84 -16.82
CA ALA A 18 9.32 12.14 -17.43
C ALA A 18 7.84 12.54 -17.64
N VAL A 19 6.91 11.61 -17.44
CA VAL A 19 5.47 11.81 -17.64
C VAL A 19 4.82 12.07 -16.27
N PRO A 20 3.67 12.77 -16.18
CA PRO A 20 2.95 12.92 -14.92
C PRO A 20 2.60 11.57 -14.27
N TRP A 21 2.91 11.42 -12.98
CA TRP A 21 2.60 10.26 -12.15
C TRP A 21 1.37 10.47 -11.29
N ALA A 22 1.13 11.71 -10.87
CA ALA A 22 -0.07 12.09 -10.15
C ALA A 22 -0.58 13.45 -10.63
N THR A 23 -1.90 13.60 -10.62
CA THR A 23 -2.60 14.86 -10.94
C THR A 23 -3.53 15.22 -9.80
N VAL A 24 -3.60 16.51 -9.50
CA VAL A 24 -4.42 17.10 -8.46
C VAL A 24 -5.24 18.21 -9.09
N ASN A 25 -6.56 18.08 -8.98
CA ASN A 25 -7.49 19.14 -9.34
C ASN A 25 -8.14 19.64 -8.07
N GLY A 26 -8.00 20.93 -7.79
CA GLY A 26 -8.63 21.54 -6.62
C GLY A 26 -8.91 23.01 -6.86
N GLU A 27 -9.61 23.62 -5.91
CA GLU A 27 -9.93 25.03 -5.95
C GLU A 27 -9.20 25.76 -4.82
N VAL A 28 -8.53 26.87 -5.15
CA VAL A 28 -7.80 27.70 -4.19
C VAL A 28 -8.31 29.13 -4.33
N SER A 29 -9.07 29.60 -3.34
CA SER A 29 -9.62 30.96 -3.31
C SER A 29 -10.49 31.32 -4.53
N GLY A 30 -11.37 30.40 -4.99
CA GLY A 30 -12.25 30.65 -6.13
C GLY A 30 -11.65 30.30 -7.50
N ALA A 31 -10.39 29.83 -7.53
CA ALA A 31 -9.65 29.53 -8.74
C ALA A 31 -9.40 28.04 -8.86
N SER A 32 -9.74 27.45 -10.01
CA SER A 32 -9.40 26.05 -10.30
C SER A 32 -7.90 25.92 -10.60
N VAL A 33 -7.23 25.09 -9.81
CA VAL A 33 -5.80 24.78 -9.95
C VAL A 33 -5.67 23.32 -10.36
N HIS A 34 -5.06 23.10 -11.52
CA HIS A 34 -4.66 21.79 -12.01
C HIS A 34 -3.15 21.64 -11.80
N ALA A 35 -2.73 20.81 -10.85
CA ALA A 35 -1.35 20.47 -10.61
C ALA A 35 -1.04 19.05 -11.08
N SER A 36 0.17 18.84 -11.60
CA SER A 36 0.66 17.51 -11.96
C SER A 36 2.10 17.37 -11.50
N ILE A 37 2.48 16.20 -11.00
CA ILE A 37 3.85 15.89 -10.59
C ILE A 37 4.35 14.75 -11.48
N THR A 38 5.51 14.96 -12.11
CA THR A 38 6.20 13.90 -12.86
C THR A 38 6.85 12.90 -11.91
N GLY A 39 7.19 11.71 -12.42
CA GLY A 39 7.94 10.73 -11.61
C GLY A 39 9.29 11.26 -11.11
N ALA A 40 9.88 12.25 -11.81
CA ALA A 40 11.11 12.91 -11.39
C ALA A 40 10.94 13.86 -10.20
N GLY A 41 9.69 14.14 -9.79
CA GLY A 41 9.38 15.12 -8.75
C GLY A 41 9.26 16.55 -9.29
N THR A 42 9.22 16.76 -10.61
CA THR A 42 8.93 18.09 -11.16
C THR A 42 7.44 18.35 -11.16
N ALA A 43 7.02 19.44 -10.51
CA ALA A 43 5.63 19.87 -10.50
C ALA A 43 5.35 20.84 -11.66
N ASN A 44 4.22 20.65 -12.33
CA ASN A 44 3.65 21.59 -13.29
C ASN A 44 2.27 22.00 -12.78
N VAL A 45 2.08 23.30 -12.53
CA VAL A 45 0.87 23.85 -11.93
C VAL A 45 0.25 24.84 -12.91
N GLN A 46 -0.99 24.59 -13.30
CA GLN A 46 -1.76 25.46 -14.17
C GLN A 46 -2.97 25.97 -13.38
N ALA A 47 -2.98 27.26 -13.09
CA ALA A 47 -4.11 27.91 -12.44
C ALA A 47 -4.97 28.58 -13.52
N ASP A 48 -6.22 28.16 -13.63
CA ASP A 48 -7.23 28.86 -14.43
C ASP A 48 -7.94 29.83 -13.49
N THR A 49 -7.35 31.01 -13.38
CA THR A 49 -7.93 32.10 -12.60
C THR A 49 -8.27 33.17 -13.61
N GLY A 50 -9.51 33.65 -13.61
CA GLY A 50 -9.86 34.89 -14.30
C GLY A 50 -9.13 36.13 -13.74
N MET A 51 -8.08 35.95 -12.92
CA MET A 51 -7.25 37.01 -12.35
C MET A 51 -6.04 37.31 -13.25
N GLY A 52 -5.47 38.52 -13.08
CA GLY A 52 -4.32 38.98 -13.87
C GLY A 52 -3.09 38.07 -13.74
N SER A 53 -2.22 38.10 -14.75
CA SER A 53 -1.07 37.19 -14.91
C SER A 53 -0.08 37.15 -13.73
N GLU A 54 -0.05 38.17 -12.87
CA GLU A 54 0.82 38.20 -11.69
C GLU A 54 0.32 37.32 -10.55
N ALA A 55 -1.00 37.26 -10.32
CA ALA A 55 -1.60 36.38 -9.32
C ALA A 55 -1.37 34.90 -9.69
N ASN A 56 -1.46 34.58 -10.98
CA ASN A 56 -1.18 33.23 -11.48
C ASN A 56 0.26 32.80 -11.21
N ARG A 57 1.24 33.67 -11.48
CA ARG A 57 2.65 33.35 -11.20
C ARG A 57 2.93 33.17 -9.71
N PHE A 58 2.31 33.99 -8.85
CA PHE A 58 2.50 33.87 -7.40
C PHE A 58 1.95 32.54 -6.87
N VAL A 59 0.75 32.14 -7.30
CA VAL A 59 0.13 30.86 -6.93
C VAL A 59 0.94 29.69 -7.49
N GLU A 60 1.37 29.76 -8.75
CA GLU A 60 2.19 28.75 -9.40
C GLU A 60 3.53 28.55 -8.68
N GLN A 61 4.22 29.64 -8.31
CA GLN A 61 5.50 29.58 -7.63
C GLN A 61 5.38 29.01 -6.21
N ARG A 62 4.38 29.45 -5.43
CA ARG A 62 4.08 28.91 -4.10
C ARG A 62 3.75 27.42 -4.14
N ALA A 63 2.94 27.00 -5.11
CA ALA A 63 2.59 25.60 -5.30
C ALA A 63 3.82 24.77 -5.69
N LYS A 64 4.66 25.30 -6.60
CA LYS A 64 5.90 24.64 -7.02
C LYS A 64 6.88 24.47 -5.86
N GLU A 65 7.10 25.50 -5.05
CA GLU A 65 7.95 25.41 -3.85
C GLU A 65 7.41 24.40 -2.83
N ALA A 66 6.08 24.30 -2.68
CA ALA A 66 5.45 23.32 -1.79
C ALA A 66 5.55 21.87 -2.31
N TYR A 67 5.56 21.68 -3.64
CA TYR A 67 5.74 20.37 -4.26
C TYR A 67 7.21 19.95 -4.42
N GLU A 68 8.14 20.91 -4.53
CA GLU A 68 9.59 20.67 -4.65
C GLU A 68 10.31 20.64 -3.28
N ALA A 69 9.61 20.96 -2.19
CA ALA A 69 10.08 20.73 -0.83
C ALA A 69 10.52 19.26 -0.66
N PRO A 70 11.55 18.96 0.16
CA PRO A 70 12.32 17.71 0.11
C PRO A 70 11.47 16.49 0.49
N GLY A 71 10.72 15.98 -0.49
CA GLY A 71 9.73 14.93 -0.34
C GLY A 71 9.82 13.88 -1.45
N GLY A 72 11.03 13.57 -1.91
CA GLY A 72 11.32 12.42 -2.76
C GLY A 72 10.79 12.50 -4.20
N SER A 73 11.53 11.95 -5.17
CA SER A 73 11.03 11.70 -6.52
C SER A 73 10.16 10.44 -6.51
N PRO A 74 8.82 10.51 -6.58
CA PRO A 74 7.95 9.34 -6.40
C PRO A 74 8.21 8.23 -7.43
N GLY A 75 8.66 8.62 -8.62
CA GLY A 75 9.07 7.72 -9.69
C GLY A 75 10.57 7.54 -9.86
N GLY A 76 11.41 8.08 -8.97
CA GLY A 76 12.88 8.02 -9.10
C GLY A 76 13.43 6.60 -9.21
N SER A 77 12.75 5.61 -8.62
CA SER A 77 13.12 4.19 -8.71
C SER A 77 12.87 3.58 -10.10
N ALA A 78 11.98 4.15 -10.92
CA ALA A 78 11.69 3.59 -12.24
C ALA A 78 12.83 3.78 -13.24
N ILE A 79 13.70 4.79 -13.06
CA ILE A 79 14.94 4.95 -13.86
C ILE A 79 15.90 3.77 -13.65
N PRO A 80 16.41 3.49 -12.44
CA PRO A 80 17.35 2.40 -12.24
C PRO A 80 16.72 1.04 -12.56
N LEU A 81 15.44 0.82 -12.25
CA LEU A 81 14.74 -0.42 -12.63
C LEU A 81 14.65 -0.57 -14.15
N GLY A 82 14.25 0.48 -14.88
CA GLY A 82 14.19 0.47 -16.33
C GLY A 82 15.54 0.24 -16.99
N ILE A 83 16.62 0.85 -16.47
CA ILE A 83 17.99 0.64 -16.96
C ILE A 83 18.42 -0.83 -16.75
N VAL A 84 18.21 -1.39 -15.56
CA VAL A 84 18.57 -2.80 -15.27
C VAL A 84 17.78 -3.76 -16.16
N ALA A 85 16.48 -3.53 -16.36
CA ALA A 85 15.65 -4.31 -17.29
C ALA A 85 16.18 -4.22 -18.73
N THR A 86 16.57 -3.03 -19.18
CA THR A 86 17.11 -2.79 -20.52
C THR A 86 18.43 -3.56 -20.72
N ILE A 87 19.34 -3.48 -19.75
CA ILE A 87 20.60 -4.24 -19.76
C ILE A 87 20.31 -5.73 -19.77
N ALA A 88 19.37 -6.22 -18.96
CA ALA A 88 18.98 -7.62 -18.95
C ALA A 88 18.44 -8.08 -20.31
N GLY A 89 17.57 -7.29 -20.95
CA GLY A 89 17.08 -7.55 -22.30
C GLY A 89 18.21 -7.63 -23.33
N TRP A 90 19.19 -6.72 -23.25
CA TRP A 90 20.36 -6.72 -24.13
C TRP A 90 21.27 -7.94 -23.92
N VAL A 91 21.55 -8.29 -22.66
CA VAL A 91 22.34 -9.49 -22.29
C VAL A 91 21.66 -10.77 -22.77
N LEU A 92 20.32 -10.84 -22.68
CA LEU A 92 19.52 -11.96 -23.21
C LEU A 92 19.69 -12.13 -24.72
N LEU A 93 19.87 -11.03 -25.46
CA LEU A 93 20.09 -11.06 -26.92
C LEU A 93 21.51 -11.51 -27.30
N ARG A 94 22.53 -11.08 -26.53
CA ARG A 94 23.95 -11.15 -26.95
C ARG A 94 24.76 -12.27 -26.31
N THR A 95 24.34 -12.81 -25.17
CA THR A 95 25.23 -13.67 -24.35
C THR A 95 24.69 -15.08 -24.16
N ARG A 96 25.56 -15.97 -23.68
CA ARG A 96 25.19 -17.32 -23.20
C ARG A 96 24.44 -17.31 -21.85
N PHE A 97 24.42 -16.18 -21.16
CA PHE A 97 23.82 -16.03 -19.82
C PHE A 97 22.32 -15.71 -19.89
N ARG A 98 21.62 -16.28 -20.87
CA ARG A 98 20.25 -15.93 -21.24
C ARG A 98 19.26 -16.18 -20.10
N TRP A 99 19.42 -17.30 -19.39
CA TRP A 99 18.56 -17.64 -18.28
C TRP A 99 18.72 -16.69 -17.07
N GLN A 100 19.94 -16.20 -16.80
CA GLN A 100 20.18 -15.24 -15.72
C GLN A 100 19.55 -13.90 -16.05
N ALA A 101 19.74 -13.43 -17.29
CA ALA A 101 19.13 -12.20 -17.78
C ALA A 101 17.59 -12.24 -17.72
N ALA A 102 16.98 -13.38 -18.06
CA ALA A 102 15.53 -13.56 -17.95
C ALA A 102 15.03 -13.51 -16.49
N LEU A 103 15.77 -14.08 -15.54
CA LEU A 103 15.46 -13.96 -14.11
C LEU A 103 15.58 -12.52 -13.61
N VAL A 104 16.64 -11.80 -14.01
CA VAL A 104 16.83 -10.39 -13.64
C VAL A 104 15.67 -9.54 -14.17
N ALA A 105 15.30 -9.69 -15.44
CA ALA A 105 14.17 -8.96 -16.02
C ALA A 105 12.86 -9.23 -15.29
N GLY A 106 12.56 -10.50 -14.98
CA GLY A 106 11.37 -10.87 -14.21
C GLY A 106 11.39 -10.33 -12.79
N GLY A 107 12.54 -10.39 -12.10
CA GLY A 107 12.72 -9.86 -10.75
C GLY A 107 12.56 -8.34 -10.68
N VAL A 108 13.12 -7.61 -11.64
CA VAL A 108 12.92 -6.15 -11.78
C VAL A 108 11.44 -5.83 -11.97
N GLY A 109 10.74 -6.59 -12.82
CA GLY A 109 9.29 -6.44 -12.98
C GLY A 109 8.52 -6.60 -11.67
N VAL A 110 8.84 -7.62 -10.86
CA VAL A 110 8.18 -7.83 -9.55
C VAL A 110 8.44 -6.67 -8.59
N VAL A 111 9.70 -6.25 -8.43
CA VAL A 111 10.07 -5.12 -7.57
C VAL A 111 9.36 -3.84 -8.03
N GLY A 112 9.31 -3.60 -9.34
CA GLY A 112 8.62 -2.46 -9.91
C GLY A 112 7.10 -2.48 -9.71
N VAL A 113 6.45 -3.66 -9.78
CA VAL A 113 5.02 -3.79 -9.42
C VAL A 113 4.78 -3.43 -7.95
N ILE A 114 5.60 -3.97 -7.04
CA ILE A 114 5.46 -3.68 -5.60
C ILE A 114 5.61 -2.17 -5.33
N TRP A 115 6.62 -1.55 -5.94
CA TRP A 115 6.87 -0.12 -5.80
C TRP A 115 5.74 0.75 -6.38
N THR A 116 5.32 0.47 -7.62
CA THR A 116 4.24 1.24 -8.26
C THR A 116 2.91 1.08 -7.51
N MET A 117 2.66 -0.09 -6.93
CA MET A 117 1.51 -0.31 -6.05
C MET A 117 1.60 0.51 -4.75
N SER A 118 2.77 0.61 -4.11
CA SER A 118 2.89 1.44 -2.89
C SER A 118 2.65 2.92 -3.18
N VAL A 119 3.09 3.42 -4.34
CA VAL A 119 2.81 4.80 -4.79
C VAL A 119 1.32 4.98 -5.12
N LEU A 120 0.67 3.97 -5.71
CA LEU A 120 -0.77 3.99 -5.98
C LEU A 120 -1.63 3.99 -4.71
N THR A 121 -1.20 3.29 -3.66
CA THR A 121 -1.94 3.25 -2.38
C THR A 121 -1.77 4.52 -1.55
N ASP A 122 -0.68 5.26 -1.76
CA ASP A 122 -0.39 6.49 -1.02
C ASP A 122 -0.12 7.67 -1.97
N VAL A 123 -1.05 7.89 -2.90
CA VAL A 123 -1.01 9.08 -3.77
C VAL A 123 -1.09 10.36 -2.92
N ARG A 124 -1.77 10.31 -1.77
CA ARG A 124 -1.82 11.42 -0.80
C ARG A 124 -0.43 11.71 -0.22
N GLY A 125 0.33 10.67 0.10
CA GLY A 125 1.72 10.72 0.52
C GLY A 125 2.69 11.34 -0.49
N THR A 126 2.30 11.45 -1.77
CA THR A 126 3.11 12.18 -2.75
C THR A 126 2.92 13.70 -2.72
N PHE A 127 1.95 14.21 -1.95
CA PHE A 127 1.63 15.64 -1.87
C PHE A 127 1.75 16.21 -0.44
N VAL A 128 2.56 15.58 0.42
CA VAL A 128 2.54 15.67 1.91
C VAL A 128 2.62 17.07 2.54
N PHE A 129 2.79 18.16 1.79
CA PHE A 129 2.99 19.48 2.38
C PHE A 129 2.16 20.64 1.84
N VAL A 130 1.18 20.43 0.95
CA VAL A 130 0.38 21.56 0.43
C VAL A 130 -0.91 21.77 1.23
N ALA A 131 -0.82 22.42 2.39
CA ALA A 131 -1.97 23.08 3.02
C ALA A 131 -2.31 24.38 2.26
N PRO A 132 -3.59 24.76 1.98
CA PRO A 132 -4.87 24.19 2.36
C PRO A 132 -5.79 23.95 1.12
N VAL A 133 -5.49 22.97 0.26
CA VAL A 133 -6.43 22.60 -0.82
C VAL A 133 -7.36 21.50 -0.29
N ALA A 134 -8.36 21.89 0.50
CA ALA A 134 -9.20 20.97 1.29
C ALA A 134 -10.12 20.05 0.45
N VAL A 135 -10.20 20.26 -0.86
CA VAL A 135 -11.15 19.54 -1.75
C VAL A 135 -10.50 19.13 -3.07
N ALA A 136 -9.25 18.66 -3.03
CA ALA A 136 -8.57 18.27 -4.26
C ALA A 136 -8.83 16.80 -4.62
N THR A 137 -9.42 16.53 -5.79
CA THR A 137 -9.48 15.18 -6.34
C THR A 137 -8.09 14.78 -6.80
N GLN A 138 -7.56 13.70 -6.25
CA GLN A 138 -6.26 13.15 -6.62
C GLN A 138 -6.49 11.93 -7.50
N ALA A 139 -5.79 11.86 -8.63
CA ALA A 139 -5.85 10.72 -9.53
C ALA A 139 -4.43 10.27 -9.92
N PRO A 140 -4.20 8.95 -10.04
CA PRO A 140 -2.98 8.46 -10.66
C PRO A 140 -2.97 8.89 -12.13
N ALA A 141 -1.83 9.42 -12.56
CA ALA A 141 -1.66 9.88 -13.94
C ALA A 141 -1.00 8.81 -14.81
N PHE A 142 -0.94 9.08 -16.11
CA PHE A 142 -0.50 8.12 -17.13
C PHE A 142 0.89 7.52 -16.88
N GLY A 143 1.84 8.28 -16.34
CA GLY A 143 3.20 7.82 -16.06
C GLY A 143 3.24 6.66 -15.06
N LEU A 144 2.44 6.74 -13.99
CA LEU A 144 2.36 5.69 -12.97
C LEU A 144 1.70 4.42 -13.51
N LEU A 145 0.62 4.57 -14.29
CA LEU A 145 -0.05 3.46 -14.97
C LEU A 145 0.87 2.78 -15.99
N ALA A 146 1.58 3.57 -16.81
CA ALA A 146 2.54 3.06 -17.77
C ALA A 146 3.67 2.29 -17.08
N ALA A 147 4.21 2.82 -15.97
CA ALA A 147 5.21 2.14 -15.17
C ALA A 147 4.70 0.79 -14.65
N MET A 148 3.49 0.75 -14.10
CA MET A 148 2.88 -0.49 -13.61
C MET A 148 2.70 -1.53 -14.71
N VAL A 149 2.16 -1.13 -15.87
CA VAL A 149 1.97 -2.02 -17.03
C VAL A 149 3.31 -2.56 -17.53
N MET A 150 4.34 -1.72 -17.62
CA MET A 150 5.67 -2.18 -18.04
C MET A 150 6.29 -3.14 -17.03
N CYS A 151 6.10 -2.92 -15.73
CA CYS A 151 6.56 -3.85 -14.69
C CYS A 151 5.89 -5.23 -14.84
N VAL A 152 4.57 -5.28 -15.04
CA VAL A 152 3.83 -6.52 -15.30
C VAL A 152 4.31 -7.19 -16.60
N ALA A 153 4.52 -6.41 -17.66
CA ALA A 153 5.04 -6.91 -18.93
C ALA A 153 6.44 -7.53 -18.76
N LEU A 154 7.33 -6.90 -17.98
CA LEU A 154 8.67 -7.43 -17.68
C LEU A 154 8.60 -8.77 -16.93
N VAL A 155 7.67 -8.93 -15.98
CA VAL A 155 7.41 -10.23 -15.31
C VAL A 155 7.02 -11.28 -16.35
N ALA A 156 6.03 -11.00 -17.19
CA ALA A 156 5.54 -11.93 -18.21
C ALA A 156 6.62 -12.30 -19.24
N LEU A 157 7.38 -11.31 -19.72
CA LEU A 157 8.48 -11.51 -20.67
C LEU A 157 9.64 -12.29 -20.06
N GLY A 158 10.01 -12.01 -18.80
CA GLY A 158 11.02 -12.77 -18.08
C GLY A 158 10.65 -14.26 -17.95
N ILE A 159 9.40 -14.56 -17.58
CA ILE A 159 8.89 -15.94 -17.54
C ILE A 159 8.92 -16.58 -18.93
N THR A 160 8.45 -15.87 -19.95
CA THR A 160 8.41 -16.37 -21.32
C THR A 160 9.81 -16.71 -21.83
N ALA A 161 10.79 -15.85 -21.57
CA ALA A 161 12.20 -16.10 -21.89
C ALA A 161 12.73 -17.36 -21.19
N LEU A 162 12.42 -17.55 -19.90
CA LEU A 162 12.83 -18.74 -19.15
C LEU A 162 12.23 -20.02 -19.72
N VAL A 163 10.95 -19.98 -20.11
CA VAL A 163 10.28 -21.11 -20.74
C VAL A 163 10.91 -21.44 -22.10
N TYR A 164 11.21 -20.42 -22.90
CA TYR A 164 11.79 -20.60 -24.24
C TYR A 164 13.21 -21.20 -24.18
N GLU A 165 14.09 -20.63 -23.36
CA GLU A 165 15.46 -21.12 -23.19
C GLU A 165 15.48 -22.59 -22.73
N ARG A 166 14.54 -22.97 -21.87
CA ARG A 166 14.40 -24.35 -21.44
C ARG A 166 13.92 -25.28 -22.54
N GLN A 167 12.99 -24.85 -23.38
CA GLN A 167 12.53 -25.65 -24.52
C GLN A 167 13.67 -25.89 -25.51
N VAL A 168 14.49 -24.87 -25.79
CA VAL A 168 15.67 -25.00 -26.63
C VAL A 168 16.69 -25.96 -26.01
N ALA A 169 17.00 -25.83 -24.72
CA ALA A 169 17.92 -26.74 -24.04
C ALA A 169 17.42 -28.20 -24.06
N ALA A 170 16.11 -28.41 -23.86
CA ALA A 170 15.51 -29.74 -23.93
C ALA A 170 15.54 -30.32 -25.35
N LEU A 171 15.30 -29.51 -26.38
CA LEU A 171 15.40 -29.94 -27.78
C LEU A 171 16.85 -30.30 -28.16
N LEU A 172 17.82 -29.49 -27.75
CA LEU A 172 19.24 -29.77 -27.98
C LEU A 172 19.70 -31.05 -27.25
N ALA A 173 19.20 -31.30 -26.04
CA ALA A 173 19.50 -32.52 -25.29
C ALA A 173 18.80 -33.76 -25.87
N ALA A 174 17.65 -33.59 -26.54
CA ALA A 174 16.89 -34.68 -27.15
C ALA A 174 17.38 -35.07 -28.54
N SER A 175 18.19 -34.23 -29.21
CA SER A 175 18.82 -34.58 -30.48
C SER A 175 19.73 -35.79 -30.27
N PRO A 176 19.36 -36.98 -30.77
CA PRO A 176 20.22 -38.15 -30.64
C PRO A 176 21.50 -37.85 -31.41
N THR A 177 22.65 -38.08 -30.79
CA THR A 177 23.94 -38.16 -31.45
C THR A 177 23.93 -39.36 -32.40
N SER A 178 23.23 -39.18 -33.53
CA SER A 178 23.00 -40.18 -34.57
C SER A 178 24.25 -40.30 -35.45
N SER A 179 25.37 -40.77 -34.90
CA SER A 179 26.57 -41.05 -35.71
C SER A 179 27.68 -41.84 -34.99
N ALA A 180 27.36 -42.79 -34.09
CA ALA A 180 28.42 -43.62 -33.48
C ALA A 180 28.11 -45.10 -33.25
N SER A 181 26.98 -45.64 -33.70
CA SER A 181 26.62 -47.05 -33.42
C SER A 181 25.97 -47.76 -34.60
N THR A 182 26.62 -47.70 -35.75
CA THR A 182 26.39 -48.65 -36.86
C THR A 182 27.68 -49.40 -37.18
N MET A 183 28.28 -50.07 -36.18
CA MET A 183 29.27 -51.15 -36.39
C MET A 183 29.62 -51.81 -35.05
N ALA A 184 28.68 -52.55 -34.47
CA ALA A 184 29.03 -53.55 -33.44
C ALA A 184 27.96 -54.65 -33.39
N THR A 185 28.29 -55.74 -34.08
CA THR A 185 28.06 -57.12 -33.64
C THR A 185 26.62 -57.60 -33.45
N ALA A 186 26.09 -58.13 -34.56
CA ALA A 186 25.25 -59.31 -34.54
C ALA A 186 25.97 -60.46 -33.81
N GLY A 187 25.29 -61.07 -32.82
CA GLY A 187 25.70 -62.35 -32.25
C GLY A 187 25.56 -62.43 -30.72
N SER A 188 24.37 -62.82 -30.23
CA SER A 188 24.25 -63.80 -29.14
C SER A 188 22.78 -64.08 -28.78
N SER A 189 22.32 -65.22 -29.25
CA SER A 189 21.76 -66.30 -28.44
C SER A 189 20.77 -65.96 -27.32
N PHE A 190 19.51 -66.02 -27.74
CA PHE A 190 18.37 -66.60 -27.03
C PHE A 190 18.76 -67.60 -25.91
N HIS A 191 18.50 -67.27 -24.64
CA HIS A 191 18.36 -68.26 -23.56
C HIS A 191 17.48 -67.74 -22.42
N GLY A 192 16.44 -68.51 -22.07
CA GLY A 192 15.93 -68.65 -20.71
C GLY A 192 14.85 -67.67 -20.23
N LEU A 193 13.60 -67.94 -20.59
CA LEU A 193 12.43 -67.45 -19.85
C LEU A 193 12.35 -68.14 -18.49
N ALA A 194 12.69 -67.41 -17.41
CA ALA A 194 12.40 -67.83 -16.04
C ALA A 194 11.03 -67.28 -15.60
N PRO A 195 10.07 -68.13 -15.18
CA PRO A 195 8.80 -67.69 -14.62
C PRO A 195 8.97 -67.47 -13.11
N GLY A 196 8.79 -66.23 -12.63
CA GLY A 196 8.66 -66.00 -11.18
C GLY A 196 9.23 -64.71 -10.59
N SER A 197 9.11 -63.56 -11.24
CA SER A 197 9.30 -62.27 -10.54
C SER A 197 7.98 -61.75 -9.98
N ARG A 198 7.78 -62.13 -8.72
CA ARG A 198 6.89 -61.54 -7.73
C ARG A 198 6.82 -60.01 -7.86
N GLN A 199 5.68 -59.50 -8.32
CA GLN A 199 5.15 -58.15 -8.05
C GLN A 199 6.15 -56.98 -8.12
N ASP A 200 6.61 -56.64 -9.32
CA ASP A 200 6.98 -55.25 -9.62
C ASP A 200 5.67 -54.44 -9.76
N ARG A 201 4.97 -54.24 -8.64
CA ARG A 201 3.71 -53.48 -8.57
C ARG A 201 4.01 -52.02 -8.96
N GLY A 202 3.80 -51.72 -10.24
CA GLY A 202 3.37 -50.41 -10.73
C GLY A 202 4.25 -49.22 -10.35
N ARG A 203 5.58 -49.36 -10.32
CA ARG A 203 6.44 -48.17 -10.29
C ARG A 203 6.25 -47.40 -11.59
N VAL A 204 5.51 -46.30 -11.52
CA VAL A 204 5.36 -45.36 -12.63
C VAL A 204 6.75 -44.93 -13.09
N ALA A 205 7.09 -45.24 -14.33
CA ALA A 205 8.36 -44.86 -14.93
C ALA A 205 8.47 -43.33 -15.00
N GLY A 206 9.40 -42.76 -14.24
CA GLY A 206 9.70 -41.33 -14.27
C GLY A 206 10.93 -41.01 -13.42
N SER A 207 11.89 -40.28 -13.99
CA SER A 207 13.07 -39.84 -13.25
C SER A 207 12.67 -38.75 -12.24
N PRO A 208 13.26 -38.74 -11.02
CA PRO A 208 13.09 -37.66 -10.07
C PRO A 208 13.44 -36.31 -10.72
N ALA A 209 12.57 -35.32 -10.50
CA ALA A 209 12.76 -33.99 -11.05
C ALA A 209 13.73 -33.15 -10.22
N SER A 210 14.76 -32.62 -10.88
CA SER A 210 15.79 -31.80 -10.22
C SER A 210 15.22 -30.51 -9.63
N LEU A 211 15.93 -29.96 -8.64
CA LEU A 211 15.52 -28.75 -7.93
C LEU A 211 15.19 -27.60 -8.90
N GLY A 212 16.00 -27.40 -9.94
CA GLY A 212 15.79 -26.33 -10.92
C GLY A 212 14.44 -26.42 -11.64
N TYR A 213 13.93 -27.62 -11.94
CA TYR A 213 12.59 -27.77 -12.52
C TYR A 213 11.49 -27.46 -11.52
N ARG A 214 11.67 -27.83 -10.26
CA ARG A 214 10.72 -27.52 -9.19
C ARG A 214 10.64 -26.02 -8.91
N VAL A 215 11.79 -25.34 -8.88
CA VAL A 215 11.87 -23.87 -8.70
C VAL A 215 11.21 -23.14 -9.87
N ALA A 216 11.45 -23.56 -11.11
CA ALA A 216 10.79 -22.96 -12.26
C ALA A 216 9.26 -23.17 -12.24
N ALA A 217 8.80 -24.37 -11.89
CA ALA A 217 7.36 -24.64 -11.71
C ALA A 217 6.75 -23.74 -10.62
N LEU A 218 7.44 -23.61 -9.49
CA LEU A 218 7.05 -22.73 -8.38
C LEU A 218 7.02 -21.27 -8.80
N GLY A 219 7.99 -20.78 -9.56
CA GLY A 219 8.01 -19.40 -10.05
C GLY A 219 6.80 -19.08 -10.94
N ILE A 220 6.44 -20.00 -11.85
CA ILE A 220 5.24 -19.83 -12.69
C ILE A 220 3.97 -19.84 -11.84
N ASP A 221 3.84 -20.82 -10.93
CA ASP A 221 2.70 -20.88 -10.01
C ASP A 221 2.60 -19.62 -9.14
N LEU A 222 3.73 -19.10 -8.67
CA LEU A 222 3.78 -17.90 -7.84
C LEU A 222 3.23 -16.70 -8.59
N VAL A 223 3.59 -16.52 -9.87
CA VAL A 223 3.07 -15.38 -10.65
C VAL A 223 1.56 -15.50 -10.89
N ILE A 224 1.07 -16.70 -11.20
CA ILE A 224 -0.37 -16.94 -11.39
C ILE A 224 -1.14 -16.65 -10.10
N VAL A 225 -0.65 -17.14 -8.97
CA VAL A 225 -1.31 -16.96 -7.67
C VAL A 225 -1.14 -15.53 -7.15
N ALA A 226 0.03 -14.91 -7.30
CA ALA A 226 0.27 -13.55 -6.84
C ALA A 226 -0.60 -12.55 -7.62
N SER A 227 -0.73 -12.72 -8.94
CA SER A 227 -1.64 -11.88 -9.74
C SER A 227 -3.11 -12.07 -9.33
N ALA A 228 -3.52 -13.29 -9.04
CA ALA A 228 -4.83 -13.59 -8.47
C ALA A 228 -5.08 -12.87 -7.14
N CYS A 229 -4.15 -13.00 -6.19
CA CYS A 229 -4.24 -12.35 -4.89
C CYS A 229 -4.20 -10.83 -5.00
N ALA A 230 -3.37 -10.27 -5.89
CA ALA A 230 -3.30 -8.83 -6.11
C ALA A 230 -4.60 -8.27 -6.70
N ALA A 231 -5.19 -8.95 -7.69
CA ALA A 231 -6.48 -8.53 -8.25
C ALA A 231 -7.60 -8.56 -7.21
N LEU A 232 -7.65 -9.61 -6.37
CA LEU A 232 -8.59 -9.70 -5.26
C LEU A 232 -8.35 -8.59 -4.23
N GLY A 233 -7.10 -8.38 -3.81
CA GLY A 233 -6.73 -7.35 -2.85
C GLY A 233 -7.11 -5.94 -3.34
N PHE A 234 -6.84 -5.64 -4.61
CA PHE A 234 -7.25 -4.39 -5.24
C PHE A 234 -8.78 -4.21 -5.24
N ALA A 235 -9.52 -5.25 -5.60
CA ALA A 235 -10.98 -5.22 -5.60
C ALA A 235 -11.57 -4.96 -4.22
N PHE A 236 -11.02 -5.61 -3.19
CA PHE A 236 -11.45 -5.42 -1.81
C PHE A 236 -11.06 -4.03 -1.30
N GLY A 237 -9.83 -3.57 -1.55
CA GLY A 237 -9.41 -2.21 -1.21
C GLY A 237 -10.34 -1.16 -1.79
N PHE A 238 -10.61 -1.25 -3.10
CA PHE A 238 -11.54 -0.34 -3.76
C PHE A 238 -12.95 -0.38 -3.16
N ALA A 239 -13.46 -1.57 -2.83
CA ALA A 239 -14.78 -1.72 -2.22
C ALA A 239 -14.83 -1.18 -0.78
N ILE A 240 -13.71 -1.17 -0.05
CA ILE A 240 -13.59 -0.53 1.27
C ILE A 240 -13.58 1.00 1.12
N ASP A 241 -12.76 1.52 0.22
CA ASP A 241 -12.61 2.97 -0.01
C ASP A 241 -13.92 3.63 -0.46
N THR A 242 -14.77 2.88 -1.17
CA THR A 242 -16.11 3.33 -1.61
C THR A 242 -17.19 3.12 -0.55
N GLY A 243 -16.86 2.55 0.63
CA GLY A 243 -17.81 2.21 1.68
C GLY A 243 -18.74 1.04 1.33
N ALA A 244 -18.46 0.29 0.28
CA ALA A 244 -19.25 -0.86 -0.16
C ALA A 244 -19.05 -2.10 0.73
N LEU A 245 -17.94 -2.17 1.48
CA LEU A 245 -17.66 -3.22 2.46
C LEU A 245 -17.38 -2.60 3.84
N SER A 246 -17.85 -3.26 4.89
CA SER A 246 -17.46 -2.91 6.26
C SER A 246 -16.06 -3.42 6.59
N ASP A 247 -15.40 -2.80 7.55
CA ASP A 247 -14.06 -3.20 8.03
C ASP A 247 -14.01 -4.67 8.49
N ALA A 248 -15.11 -5.15 9.09
CA ALA A 248 -15.22 -6.56 9.47
C ALA A 248 -15.19 -7.51 8.26
N LEU A 249 -15.83 -7.12 7.16
CA LEU A 249 -15.84 -7.89 5.92
C LEU A 249 -14.50 -7.78 5.18
N ALA A 250 -13.81 -6.63 5.29
CA ALA A 250 -12.46 -6.43 4.80
C ALA A 250 -11.45 -7.40 5.46
N ALA A 251 -11.52 -7.55 6.78
CA ALA A 251 -10.68 -8.49 7.51
C ALA A 251 -10.91 -9.95 7.09
N VAL A 252 -12.17 -10.35 6.92
CA VAL A 252 -12.52 -11.68 6.40
C VAL A 252 -11.98 -11.87 4.97
N ALA A 253 -12.08 -10.84 4.14
CA ALA A 253 -11.56 -10.86 2.78
C ALA A 253 -10.03 -11.02 2.74
N ALA A 254 -9.28 -10.30 3.57
CA ALA A 254 -7.83 -10.44 3.68
C ALA A 254 -7.42 -11.87 4.05
N ILE A 255 -8.12 -12.47 5.03
CA ILE A 255 -7.92 -13.86 5.44
C ILE A 255 -8.23 -14.83 4.29
N ALA A 256 -9.33 -14.60 3.55
CA ALA A 256 -9.72 -15.43 2.41
C ALA A 256 -8.69 -15.35 1.27
N VAL A 257 -8.18 -14.17 0.94
CA VAL A 257 -7.14 -13.97 -0.07
C VAL A 257 -5.85 -14.71 0.31
N ALA A 258 -5.49 -14.72 1.59
CA ALA A 258 -4.31 -15.43 2.09
C ALA A 258 -4.40 -16.97 1.96
N LEU A 259 -5.61 -17.54 1.84
CA LEU A 259 -5.82 -18.97 1.60
C LEU A 259 -5.68 -19.39 0.14
N VAL A 260 -5.76 -18.45 -0.81
CA VAL A 260 -5.73 -18.73 -2.26
C VAL A 260 -4.47 -19.52 -2.69
N PRO A 261 -3.23 -19.19 -2.25
CA PRO A 261 -2.04 -19.94 -2.63
C PRO A 261 -2.06 -21.39 -2.19
N PHE A 262 -2.51 -21.63 -0.95
CA PHE A 262 -2.64 -22.97 -0.39
C PHE A 262 -3.73 -23.76 -1.13
N GLY A 263 -4.92 -23.17 -1.27
CA GLY A 263 -6.06 -23.79 -1.96
C GLY A 263 -5.73 -24.18 -3.40
N TYR A 264 -5.10 -23.27 -4.16
CA TYR A 264 -4.66 -23.53 -5.53
C TYR A 264 -3.77 -24.77 -5.62
N ARG A 265 -2.71 -24.85 -4.80
CA ARG A 265 -1.78 -25.99 -4.84
C ARG A 265 -2.41 -27.28 -4.36
N PHE A 266 -3.10 -27.21 -3.24
CA PHE A 266 -3.76 -28.36 -2.63
C PHE A 266 -4.74 -29.02 -3.62
N LEU A 267 -5.63 -28.23 -4.21
CA LEU A 267 -6.66 -28.73 -5.13
C LEU A 267 -6.05 -29.25 -6.44
N CYS A 268 -5.08 -28.53 -7.01
CA CYS A 268 -4.43 -28.96 -8.25
C CYS A 268 -3.62 -30.26 -8.07
N GLU A 269 -2.95 -30.44 -6.94
CA GLU A 269 -2.17 -31.65 -6.68
C GLU A 269 -3.03 -32.84 -6.28
N ALA A 270 -4.08 -32.63 -5.47
CA ALA A 270 -5.00 -33.69 -5.09
C ALA A 270 -5.83 -34.19 -6.30
N GLY A 271 -6.27 -33.27 -7.17
CA GLY A 271 -7.10 -33.59 -8.34
C GLY A 271 -6.30 -34.08 -9.54
N TYR A 272 -5.14 -33.47 -9.83
CA TYR A 272 -4.40 -33.69 -11.08
C TYR A 272 -2.95 -34.12 -10.90
N GLY A 273 -2.41 -34.09 -9.67
CA GLY A 273 -1.00 -34.30 -9.40
C GLY A 273 -0.10 -33.20 -9.97
N LYS A 274 -0.66 -32.18 -10.64
CA LYS A 274 0.08 -31.17 -11.39
C LYS A 274 -0.61 -29.81 -11.25
N THR A 275 0.12 -28.83 -10.72
CA THR A 275 -0.21 -27.39 -10.84
C THR A 275 0.02 -26.90 -12.26
N VAL A 276 -0.48 -25.71 -12.61
CA VAL A 276 -0.28 -25.11 -13.94
C VAL A 276 1.21 -24.96 -14.26
N GLY A 277 2.01 -24.45 -13.30
CA GLY A 277 3.46 -24.35 -13.44
C GLY A 277 4.10 -25.71 -13.69
N LYS A 278 3.73 -26.74 -12.91
CA LYS A 278 4.21 -28.12 -13.12
C LYS A 278 3.83 -28.67 -14.49
N ARG A 279 2.62 -28.41 -15.00
CA ARG A 279 2.19 -28.83 -16.34
C ARG A 279 3.09 -28.19 -17.42
N ILE A 280 3.36 -26.89 -17.30
CA ILE A 280 4.18 -26.16 -18.28
C ILE A 280 5.61 -26.73 -18.32
N VAL A 281 6.20 -27.04 -17.18
CA VAL A 281 7.57 -27.58 -17.09
C VAL A 281 7.66 -29.10 -17.26
N GLY A 282 6.56 -29.81 -17.50
CA GLY A 282 6.58 -31.27 -17.70
C GLY A 282 6.86 -32.06 -16.43
N LEU A 283 6.32 -31.60 -15.30
CA LEU A 283 6.42 -32.26 -14.00
C LEU A 283 5.07 -32.81 -13.56
N GLY A 284 5.12 -33.81 -12.69
CA GLY A 284 3.97 -34.19 -11.89
C GLY A 284 4.35 -34.81 -10.56
N THR A 285 3.37 -34.78 -9.67
CA THR A 285 3.45 -35.26 -8.30
C THR A 285 2.73 -36.59 -8.25
N ILE A 286 3.41 -37.60 -7.73
CA ILE A 286 2.86 -38.92 -7.48
C ILE A 286 2.92 -39.19 -5.97
N GLY A 287 1.90 -39.87 -5.45
CA GLY A 287 1.86 -40.40 -4.09
C GLY A 287 2.84 -41.55 -3.91
N GLU A 288 2.90 -42.11 -2.70
CA GLU A 288 3.80 -43.22 -2.37
C GLU A 288 3.57 -44.43 -3.29
N SER A 289 2.29 -44.71 -3.56
CA SER A 289 1.81 -45.82 -4.40
C SER A 289 2.11 -45.65 -5.88
N GLY A 290 2.68 -44.51 -6.30
CA GLY A 290 2.87 -44.17 -7.71
C GLY A 290 1.63 -43.58 -8.39
N ALA A 291 0.46 -43.59 -7.73
CA ALA A 291 -0.74 -42.96 -8.24
C ALA A 291 -0.81 -41.46 -7.90
N LEU A 292 -1.92 -40.81 -8.24
CA LEU A 292 -2.21 -39.44 -7.78
C LEU A 292 -2.13 -39.30 -6.25
N PRO A 293 -1.53 -38.21 -5.72
CA PRO A 293 -1.52 -37.94 -4.30
C PRO A 293 -2.92 -37.97 -3.70
N THR A 294 -3.06 -38.51 -2.50
CA THR A 294 -4.31 -38.37 -1.74
C THR A 294 -4.53 -36.93 -1.30
N ALA A 295 -5.78 -36.57 -0.95
CA ALA A 295 -6.05 -35.25 -0.38
C ALA A 295 -5.20 -35.00 0.88
N GLY A 296 -5.10 -35.99 1.78
CA GLY A 296 -4.26 -35.89 2.98
C GLY A 296 -2.76 -35.78 2.68
N GLU A 297 -2.26 -36.44 1.62
CA GLU A 297 -0.88 -36.25 1.16
C GLU A 297 -0.67 -34.85 0.58
N SER A 298 -1.56 -34.40 -0.32
CA SER A 298 -1.51 -33.06 -0.93
C SER A 298 -1.58 -31.96 0.13
N PHE A 299 -2.46 -32.12 1.13
CA PHE A 299 -2.59 -31.19 2.26
C PHE A 299 -1.27 -31.08 3.01
N ARG A 300 -0.72 -32.20 3.51
CA ARG A 300 0.53 -32.22 4.28
C ARG A 300 1.72 -31.69 3.48
N ARG A 301 1.76 -31.96 2.18
CA ARG A 301 2.81 -31.49 1.27
C ARG A 301 2.81 -29.97 1.12
N ASN A 302 1.63 -29.35 1.16
CA ASN A 302 1.44 -27.91 0.92
C ASN A 302 1.15 -27.11 2.21
N ALA A 303 1.02 -27.76 3.36
CA ALA A 303 0.66 -27.14 4.63
C ALA A 303 1.59 -25.99 5.05
N PHE A 304 2.85 -26.00 4.60
CA PHE A 304 3.79 -24.90 4.85
C PHE A 304 3.32 -23.56 4.25
N LEU A 305 2.44 -23.56 3.24
CA LEU A 305 1.85 -22.34 2.68
C LEU A 305 0.82 -21.70 3.63
N LEU A 306 0.37 -22.39 4.67
CA LEU A 306 -0.51 -21.81 5.70
C LEU A 306 0.21 -20.74 6.55
N VAL A 307 1.53 -20.58 6.42
CA VAL A 307 2.23 -19.40 6.94
C VAL A 307 1.68 -18.11 6.32
N LEU A 308 1.27 -18.12 5.05
CA LEU A 308 0.64 -16.97 4.40
C LEU A 308 -0.72 -16.65 5.06
N PHE A 309 -1.45 -17.67 5.48
CA PHE A 309 -2.71 -17.51 6.21
C PHE A 309 -2.51 -16.87 7.58
N ALA A 310 -1.47 -17.23 8.32
CA ALA A 310 -1.11 -16.55 9.57
C ALA A 310 -0.80 -15.06 9.33
N GLY A 311 -0.16 -14.73 8.21
CA GLY A 311 0.01 -13.35 7.74
C GLY A 311 -1.31 -12.63 7.48
N GLY A 312 -2.23 -13.28 6.77
CA GLY A 312 -3.57 -12.76 6.51
C GLY A 312 -4.38 -12.51 7.78
N ILE A 313 -4.27 -13.39 8.79
CA ILE A 313 -4.86 -13.17 10.12
C ILE A 313 -4.25 -11.93 10.79
N GLY A 314 -2.92 -11.80 10.75
CA GLY A 314 -2.23 -10.65 11.33
C GLY A 314 -2.69 -9.32 10.72
N ILE A 315 -2.82 -9.28 9.39
CA ILE A 315 -3.34 -8.12 8.66
C ILE A 315 -4.82 -7.88 8.99
N GLY A 316 -5.66 -8.92 8.97
CA GLY A 316 -7.09 -8.78 9.28
C GLY A 316 -7.36 -8.33 10.71
N LEU A 317 -6.55 -8.77 11.69
CA LEU A 317 -6.64 -8.31 13.06
C LEU A 317 -6.25 -6.83 13.19
N TRP A 318 -5.20 -6.39 12.49
CA TRP A 318 -4.83 -4.97 12.44
C TRP A 318 -5.99 -4.10 11.95
N GLU A 319 -6.64 -4.49 10.85
CA GLU A 319 -7.80 -3.75 10.32
C GLU A 319 -8.98 -3.72 11.31
N LEU A 320 -9.24 -4.82 12.02
CA LEU A 320 -10.34 -4.90 12.99
C LEU A 320 -10.12 -4.06 14.24
N THR A 321 -8.88 -4.02 14.76
CA THR A 321 -8.63 -3.48 16.09
C THR A 321 -7.86 -2.17 16.08
N GLY A 322 -7.34 -1.74 14.92
CA GLY A 322 -6.46 -0.57 14.79
C GLY A 322 -5.20 -0.65 15.66
N THR A 323 -4.90 -1.84 16.19
CA THR A 323 -3.88 -2.09 17.21
C THR A 323 -3.06 -3.31 16.82
N GLY A 324 -1.75 -3.26 17.09
CA GLY A 324 -0.83 -4.36 16.78
C GLY A 324 0.30 -3.94 15.85
N MET A 325 0.77 -4.89 15.04
CA MET A 325 1.81 -4.65 14.04
C MET A 325 1.17 -4.20 12.73
N SER A 326 1.69 -3.16 12.09
CA SER A 326 1.15 -2.69 10.82
C SER A 326 1.24 -3.77 9.72
N PRO A 327 0.41 -3.72 8.67
CA PRO A 327 0.40 -4.71 7.60
C PRO A 327 1.76 -4.90 6.92
N THR A 328 2.54 -3.83 6.82
CA THR A 328 3.91 -3.85 6.28
C THR A 328 4.85 -4.73 7.11
N HIS A 329 4.79 -4.64 8.44
CA HIS A 329 5.60 -5.48 9.31
C HIS A 329 5.19 -6.95 9.22
N TRP A 330 3.88 -7.24 9.21
CA TRP A 330 3.38 -8.60 8.98
C TRP A 330 3.87 -9.17 7.65
N ALA A 331 3.81 -8.39 6.57
CA ALA A 331 4.31 -8.80 5.26
C ALA A 331 5.81 -9.15 5.29
N VAL A 332 6.63 -8.34 5.97
CA VAL A 332 8.08 -8.60 6.14
C VAL A 332 8.32 -9.89 6.92
N ILE A 333 7.61 -10.10 8.04
CA ILE A 333 7.73 -11.32 8.85
C ILE A 333 7.36 -12.55 8.03
N VAL A 334 6.23 -12.50 7.34
CA VAL A 334 5.74 -13.61 6.49
C VAL A 334 6.74 -13.90 5.39
N ALA A 335 7.27 -12.88 4.71
CA ALA A 335 8.28 -13.05 3.67
C ALA A 335 9.56 -13.71 4.21
N ALA A 336 10.05 -13.26 5.37
CA ALA A 336 11.24 -13.83 6.01
C ALA A 336 11.04 -15.30 6.40
N VAL A 337 9.90 -15.64 7.02
CA VAL A 337 9.56 -17.03 7.38
C VAL A 337 9.40 -17.89 6.13
N MET A 338 8.75 -17.37 5.08
CA MET A 338 8.57 -18.10 3.83
C MET A 338 9.90 -18.37 3.11
N LEU A 339 10.82 -17.41 3.11
CA LEU A 339 12.17 -17.60 2.57
C LEU A 339 12.94 -18.67 3.36
N LEU A 340 12.87 -18.64 4.69
CA LEU A 340 13.48 -19.65 5.55
C LEU A 340 12.93 -21.06 5.25
N VAL A 341 11.59 -21.20 5.22
CA VAL A 341 10.90 -22.47 4.92
C VAL A 341 11.26 -22.96 3.51
N ALA A 342 11.25 -22.08 2.51
CA ALA A 342 11.64 -22.42 1.15
C ALA A 342 13.11 -22.87 1.06
N GLY A 343 14.01 -22.21 1.80
CA GLY A 343 15.42 -22.58 1.93
C GLY A 343 15.61 -23.98 2.52
N VAL A 344 14.92 -24.30 3.63
CA VAL A 344 14.93 -25.63 4.25
C VAL A 344 14.39 -26.70 3.27
N ILE A 345 13.31 -26.39 2.56
CA ILE A 345 12.75 -27.29 1.55
C ILE A 345 13.77 -27.53 0.41
N ALA A 346 14.39 -26.49 -0.12
CA ALA A 346 15.38 -26.60 -1.19
C ALA A 346 16.61 -27.41 -0.74
N LEU A 347 17.14 -27.12 0.45
CA LEU A 347 18.28 -27.83 1.02
C LEU A 347 17.97 -29.33 1.21
N THR A 348 16.80 -29.66 1.74
CA THR A 348 16.42 -31.07 1.96
C THR A 348 16.18 -31.83 0.66
N ILE A 349 15.80 -31.16 -0.43
CA ILE A 349 15.75 -31.76 -1.77
C ILE A 349 17.17 -32.05 -2.28
N LEU A 350 18.11 -31.13 -2.08
CA LEU A 350 19.50 -31.28 -2.56
C LEU A 350 20.25 -32.41 -1.86
N ILE A 351 20.07 -32.54 -0.55
CA ILE A 351 20.76 -33.57 0.26
C ILE A 351 20.20 -34.97 -0.02
N ASN A 352 18.92 -35.08 -0.42
CA ASN A 352 18.28 -36.39 -0.60
C ASN A 352 18.59 -36.97 -2.00
N PRO A 353 19.17 -38.18 -2.11
CA PRO A 353 19.49 -38.80 -3.40
C PRO A 353 18.26 -39.04 -4.30
N ARG A 354 17.07 -39.19 -3.71
CA ARG A 354 15.79 -39.32 -4.44
C ARG A 354 15.15 -37.97 -4.77
N GLN A 355 15.83 -36.87 -4.45
CA GLN A 355 15.36 -35.49 -4.62
C GLN A 355 14.01 -35.26 -3.91
N GLN A 356 13.77 -35.93 -2.79
CA GLN A 356 12.58 -35.76 -1.96
C GLN A 356 12.85 -34.75 -0.84
N GLY A 357 12.11 -33.64 -0.83
CA GLY A 357 12.18 -32.67 0.26
C GLY A 357 11.53 -33.19 1.54
N ILE A 358 11.74 -32.47 2.66
CA ILE A 358 11.07 -32.82 3.93
C ILE A 358 9.53 -32.82 3.79
N HIS A 359 8.98 -31.83 3.09
CA HIS A 359 7.54 -31.73 2.79
C HIS A 359 7.02 -32.92 1.98
N ASP A 360 7.82 -33.46 1.05
CA ASP A 360 7.45 -34.63 0.27
C ASP A 360 7.38 -35.90 1.17
N ARG A 361 8.32 -36.04 2.13
CA ARG A 361 8.37 -37.14 3.10
C ARG A 361 7.25 -37.09 4.13
N LEU A 362 6.97 -35.91 4.68
CA LEU A 362 5.86 -35.68 5.61
C LEU A 362 4.50 -35.98 4.96
N ALA A 363 4.41 -35.83 3.63
CA ALA A 363 3.27 -36.20 2.82
C ALA A 363 3.24 -37.68 2.42
N GLY A 364 3.75 -38.59 3.26
CA GLY A 364 3.75 -40.03 2.96
C GLY A 364 4.72 -40.42 1.85
N GLY A 365 5.79 -39.65 1.61
CA GLY A 365 6.79 -40.02 0.60
C GLY A 365 6.37 -39.73 -0.84
N THR A 366 5.54 -38.72 -1.07
CA THR A 366 5.27 -38.16 -2.41
C THR A 366 6.55 -37.87 -3.18
N ARG A 367 6.47 -37.87 -4.52
CA ARG A 367 7.60 -37.59 -5.40
C ARG A 367 7.18 -36.68 -6.53
N VAL A 368 8.07 -35.76 -6.91
CA VAL A 368 7.93 -35.02 -8.16
C VAL A 368 8.84 -35.66 -9.20
N ILE A 369 8.22 -36.14 -10.28
CA ILE A 369 8.89 -36.82 -11.38
C ILE A 369 8.67 -36.07 -12.69
N HIS A 370 9.55 -36.30 -13.65
CA HIS A 370 9.31 -35.89 -15.02
C HIS A 370 8.16 -36.72 -15.60
N LEU A 371 7.14 -36.03 -16.11
CA LEU A 371 5.99 -36.62 -16.78
C LEU A 371 5.81 -35.89 -18.11
N PRO A 372 5.73 -36.60 -19.26
CA PRO A 372 5.42 -35.95 -20.53
C PRO A 372 4.16 -35.09 -20.41
N ARG A 373 4.15 -33.94 -21.11
CA ARG A 373 3.09 -32.92 -20.94
C ARG A 373 1.67 -33.47 -21.13
N ARG A 374 1.50 -34.47 -22.00
CA ARG A 374 0.20 -35.06 -22.35
C ARG A 374 -0.19 -36.29 -21.54
N THR A 375 0.70 -36.85 -20.72
CA THR A 375 0.36 -38.05 -19.95
C THR A 375 -0.38 -37.65 -18.67
N PRO A 376 -1.65 -38.06 -18.51
CA PRO A 376 -2.32 -37.94 -17.22
C PRO A 376 -1.58 -38.79 -16.18
N VAL A 377 -1.57 -38.33 -14.94
CA VAL A 377 -1.04 -39.14 -13.83
C VAL A 377 -2.00 -40.31 -13.64
N PRO A 378 -1.51 -41.56 -13.49
CA PRO A 378 -2.37 -42.71 -13.25
C PRO A 378 -3.32 -42.47 -12.08
N GLN A 379 -4.63 -42.61 -12.33
CA GLN A 379 -5.65 -42.50 -11.30
C GLN A 379 -5.84 -43.86 -10.60
N VAL A 380 -6.08 -43.84 -9.29
CA VAL A 380 -6.55 -45.03 -8.58
C VAL A 380 -7.99 -45.27 -9.01
N GLN A 381 -8.31 -46.48 -9.51
CA GLN A 381 -9.68 -46.87 -9.85
C GLN A 381 -10.60 -46.67 -8.63
N GLY A 382 -11.76 -46.03 -8.83
CA GLY A 382 -12.76 -45.78 -7.80
C GLY A 382 -12.71 -44.40 -7.13
N ARG A 383 -11.84 -43.48 -7.56
CA ARG A 383 -11.82 -42.11 -7.02
C ARG A 383 -12.81 -41.21 -7.77
N VAL A 384 -13.68 -40.54 -7.02
CA VAL A 384 -14.63 -39.55 -7.55
C VAL A 384 -13.83 -38.38 -8.14
N SER A 385 -14.06 -38.03 -9.42
CA SER A 385 -13.34 -36.92 -10.05
C SER A 385 -13.79 -35.60 -9.43
N PHE A 386 -12.86 -34.87 -8.81
CA PHE A 386 -13.12 -33.52 -8.34
C PHE A 386 -13.23 -32.59 -9.56
N SER A 387 -14.44 -32.15 -9.91
CA SER A 387 -14.65 -31.22 -11.02
C SER A 387 -14.13 -29.84 -10.65
N THR A 388 -13.14 -29.32 -11.38
CA THR A 388 -12.59 -27.97 -11.15
C THR A 388 -13.29 -26.88 -11.94
N ALA A 389 -14.26 -27.23 -12.79
CA ALA A 389 -15.06 -26.28 -13.56
C ALA A 389 -15.71 -25.17 -12.69
N PRO A 390 -16.27 -25.45 -11.49
CA PRO A 390 -16.89 -24.41 -10.67
C PRO A 390 -15.89 -23.34 -10.19
N TRP A 391 -14.65 -23.75 -9.89
CA TRP A 391 -13.63 -22.87 -9.33
C TRP A 391 -12.98 -21.99 -10.39
N VAL A 392 -12.75 -22.53 -11.60
CA VAL A 392 -12.28 -21.72 -12.73
C VAL A 392 -13.33 -20.69 -13.12
N VAL A 393 -14.61 -21.06 -13.15
CA VAL A 393 -15.72 -20.14 -13.43
C VAL A 393 -15.85 -19.06 -12.35
N ALA A 394 -15.80 -19.42 -11.06
CA ALA A 394 -15.82 -18.45 -9.98
C ALA A 394 -14.62 -17.48 -10.04
N PHE A 395 -13.43 -18.00 -10.30
CA PHE A 395 -12.22 -17.20 -10.41
C PHE A 395 -12.26 -16.24 -11.61
N SER A 396 -12.67 -16.73 -12.79
CA SER A 396 -12.84 -15.90 -13.98
C SER A 396 -13.95 -14.86 -13.81
N ALA A 397 -15.06 -15.20 -13.16
CA ALA A 397 -16.15 -14.27 -12.87
C ALA A 397 -15.69 -13.14 -11.93
N ILE A 398 -14.88 -13.44 -10.92
CA ILE A 398 -14.34 -12.43 -10.02
C ILE A 398 -13.35 -11.52 -10.77
N VAL A 399 -12.41 -12.06 -11.54
CA VAL A 399 -11.45 -11.24 -12.32
C VAL A 399 -12.18 -10.33 -13.32
N VAL A 400 -13.21 -10.84 -14.01
CA VAL A 400 -14.03 -10.04 -14.94
C VAL A 400 -14.83 -8.98 -14.20
N ALA A 401 -15.44 -9.31 -13.05
CA ALA A 401 -16.17 -8.33 -12.24
C ALA A 401 -15.28 -7.17 -11.82
N VAL A 402 -14.04 -7.44 -11.38
CA VAL A 402 -13.06 -6.43 -10.95
C VAL A 402 -12.60 -5.53 -12.10
N LEU A 403 -12.35 -6.11 -13.29
CA LEU A 403 -11.99 -5.33 -14.46
C LEU A 403 -13.16 -4.46 -14.95
N VAL A 404 -14.40 -4.95 -14.87
CA VAL A 404 -15.59 -4.21 -15.30
C VAL A 404 -15.95 -3.10 -14.30
N THR A 405 -15.92 -3.35 -12.99
CA THR A 405 -16.24 -2.30 -11.99
C THR A 405 -15.16 -1.22 -11.92
N GLY A 406 -13.87 -1.56 -12.05
CA GLY A 406 -12.79 -0.57 -12.11
C GLY A 406 -12.85 0.34 -13.35
N SER A 407 -13.38 -0.16 -14.47
CA SER A 407 -13.51 0.59 -15.72
C SER A 407 -14.75 1.48 -15.79
N VAL A 408 -15.83 1.10 -15.11
CA VAL A 408 -17.12 1.80 -15.20
C VAL A 408 -17.17 3.01 -14.25
N SER A 409 -16.53 2.94 -13.09
CA SER A 409 -16.54 4.05 -12.12
C SER A 409 -15.70 5.27 -12.56
N SER A 410 -14.72 5.08 -13.44
CA SER A 410 -13.92 6.18 -14.02
C SER A 410 -14.64 6.92 -15.15
N VAL A 411 -15.75 6.40 -15.67
CA VAL A 411 -16.52 7.02 -16.77
C VAL A 411 -17.79 7.71 -16.26
N ILE A 412 -18.38 7.26 -15.15
CA ILE A 412 -19.69 7.78 -14.70
C ILE A 412 -19.58 9.02 -13.80
N LEU A 413 -18.46 9.25 -13.10
CA LEU A 413 -18.30 10.43 -12.24
C LEU A 413 -17.79 11.70 -12.98
N GLY A 414 -17.62 11.64 -14.31
CA GLY A 414 -17.13 12.76 -15.12
C GLY A 414 -18.22 13.64 -15.74
N GLN A 415 -19.51 13.41 -15.44
CA GLN A 415 -20.58 14.06 -16.18
C GLN A 415 -21.80 14.39 -15.30
N GLU A 416 -21.67 15.34 -14.39
CA GLU A 416 -22.81 16.21 -14.07
C GLU A 416 -22.49 17.65 -14.48
N SER A 417 -23.05 17.97 -15.64
CA SER A 417 -23.17 19.26 -16.30
C SER A 417 -23.80 20.31 -15.40
N GLY A 418 -23.24 21.52 -15.47
CA GLY A 418 -23.76 22.71 -14.81
C GLY A 418 -25.22 22.99 -15.14
N SER A 419 -25.95 23.39 -14.10
CA SER A 419 -27.16 24.18 -14.22
C SER A 419 -26.98 25.43 -13.36
N SER A 420 -26.61 26.51 -14.01
CA SER A 420 -26.54 27.85 -13.45
C SER A 420 -27.96 28.36 -13.21
N VAL A 421 -28.43 28.27 -11.96
CA VAL A 421 -29.62 28.98 -11.50
C VAL A 421 -29.18 30.34 -10.96
N ALA A 422 -29.41 31.38 -11.77
CA ALA A 422 -29.29 32.77 -11.34
C ALA A 422 -30.53 33.19 -10.55
N LEU A 423 -30.35 33.70 -9.32
CA LEU A 423 -31.38 34.46 -8.58
C LEU A 423 -30.72 35.52 -7.68
N PRO A 424 -31.48 36.55 -7.23
CA PRO A 424 -31.08 37.95 -7.34
C PRO A 424 -30.50 38.55 -6.06
N ALA A 425 -29.99 39.77 -6.24
CA ALA A 425 -29.44 40.65 -5.23
C ALA A 425 -30.41 41.03 -4.09
N SER A 426 -29.76 41.46 -3.00
CA SER A 426 -30.20 42.36 -1.92
C SER A 426 -31.01 41.80 -0.75
N GLY A 427 -30.46 42.03 0.45
CA GLY A 427 -31.12 41.85 1.74
C GLY A 427 -30.11 41.96 2.89
N GLU A 428 -29.83 43.18 3.34
CA GLU A 428 -29.21 43.45 4.64
C GLU A 428 -29.98 42.71 5.75
N VAL A 429 -29.31 41.88 6.53
CA VAL A 429 -29.87 41.36 7.79
C VAL A 429 -28.87 41.64 8.91
N ALA A 430 -29.37 42.45 9.84
CA ALA A 430 -28.70 42.93 11.02
C ALA A 430 -28.27 41.79 11.95
N THR A 431 -27.07 41.96 12.49
CA THR A 431 -26.48 41.22 13.59
C THR A 431 -27.33 41.39 14.86
N SER A 432 -27.94 40.30 15.33
CA SER A 432 -28.47 40.21 16.71
C SER A 432 -27.82 39.03 17.42
N SER A 433 -26.87 39.37 18.29
CA SER A 433 -26.21 38.50 19.25
C SER A 433 -27.19 38.02 20.33
N SER A 434 -27.35 36.72 20.48
CA SER A 434 -27.96 36.10 21.66
C SER A 434 -27.01 35.04 22.22
N THR A 435 -26.32 35.41 23.29
CA THR A 435 -25.48 34.57 24.14
C THR A 435 -26.34 33.57 24.92
N PRO A 436 -26.01 32.27 24.97
CA PRO A 436 -26.57 31.37 25.97
C PRO A 436 -25.70 31.40 27.23
N THR A 437 -26.32 31.71 28.37
CA THR A 437 -25.72 31.67 29.71
C THR A 437 -25.87 30.26 30.31
N PRO A 438 -24.80 29.62 30.81
CA PRO A 438 -24.92 28.61 31.85
C PRO A 438 -24.38 29.17 33.17
N GLY A 439 -25.28 29.30 34.14
CA GLY A 439 -24.91 29.66 35.50
C GLY A 439 -24.38 28.46 36.27
N HIS A 440 -23.09 28.49 36.63
CA HIS A 440 -22.58 27.79 37.81
C HIS A 440 -21.75 28.75 38.65
N ALA A 441 -22.33 29.12 39.79
CA ALA A 441 -21.66 29.84 40.85
C ALA A 441 -20.74 28.87 41.61
N SER A 442 -19.43 29.12 41.57
CA SER A 442 -18.46 28.56 42.53
C SER A 442 -17.91 29.67 43.40
N ALA A 443 -18.00 29.45 44.70
CA ALA A 443 -17.75 30.40 45.76
C ALA A 443 -16.24 30.58 46.04
N GLY A 444 -15.81 31.85 46.12
CA GLY A 444 -14.95 32.34 47.20
C GLY A 444 -13.57 31.71 47.37
N GLN A 445 -12.76 31.65 46.31
CA GLN A 445 -11.31 31.79 46.45
C GLN A 445 -10.90 33.06 45.75
N SER A 446 -10.11 33.92 46.41
CA SER A 446 -9.51 35.09 45.78
C SER A 446 -8.62 34.62 44.63
N SER A 447 -9.21 34.50 43.45
CA SER A 447 -8.55 34.01 42.24
C SER A 447 -7.51 35.05 41.85
N MET A 448 -6.27 34.80 42.25
CA MET A 448 -5.13 35.54 41.73
C MET A 448 -5.23 35.51 40.20
N SER A 449 -5.20 36.68 39.56
CA SER A 449 -5.31 36.77 38.09
C SER A 449 -4.34 35.77 37.44
N PRO A 450 -4.76 34.95 36.47
CA PRO A 450 -3.86 34.01 35.80
C PRO A 450 -2.62 34.67 35.18
N PHE A 451 -2.72 35.96 34.88
CA PHE A 451 -1.60 36.75 34.36
C PHE A 451 -0.66 37.28 35.44
N ALA A 452 -0.90 37.01 36.72
CA ALA A 452 -0.01 37.32 37.84
C ALA A 452 0.88 36.13 38.25
N TYR A 453 0.73 34.96 37.59
CA TYR A 453 1.54 33.77 37.82
C TYR A 453 3.04 33.98 37.57
N GLU A 454 3.83 33.02 38.07
CA GLU A 454 5.28 33.00 37.88
C GLU A 454 5.61 32.94 36.38
N ARG A 455 6.47 33.86 35.93
CA ARG A 455 6.85 33.98 34.52
C ARG A 455 8.01 33.03 34.24
N LEU A 456 7.80 32.08 33.33
CA LEU A 456 8.88 31.26 32.81
C LEU A 456 9.80 32.11 31.92
N SER A 457 11.11 31.90 32.07
CA SER A 457 12.09 32.59 31.24
C SER A 457 11.85 32.26 29.75
N PRO A 458 11.88 33.25 28.84
CA PRO A 458 11.67 33.05 27.40
C PRO A 458 12.64 32.05 26.74
N GLY A 459 13.69 31.63 27.45
CA GLY A 459 14.64 30.60 27.02
C GLY A 459 13.98 29.31 26.54
N ALA A 460 12.78 28.97 27.02
CA ALA A 460 12.00 27.82 26.52
C ALA A 460 11.55 27.94 25.06
N CYS A 461 11.43 29.17 24.52
CA CYS A 461 11.07 29.42 23.11
C CYS A 461 12.23 30.00 22.28
N ALA A 462 13.38 30.27 22.90
CA ALA A 462 14.57 30.81 22.25
C ALA A 462 15.69 29.77 22.08
N ASP A 463 15.54 28.55 22.61
CA ASP A 463 16.52 27.49 22.45
C ASP A 463 16.49 26.94 21.01
N PRO A 464 17.58 27.03 20.22
CA PRO A 464 17.66 26.44 18.89
C PRO A 464 17.57 24.90 18.88
N SER A 465 17.60 24.24 20.03
CA SER A 465 17.28 22.81 20.17
C SER A 465 15.78 22.51 20.37
N TYR A 466 14.93 23.55 20.42
CA TYR A 466 13.47 23.41 20.31
C TYR A 466 13.08 23.19 18.83
N PRO A 467 12.30 22.15 18.51
CA PRO A 467 12.32 21.49 17.21
C PRO A 467 11.87 22.33 15.99
N ASP A 468 11.26 23.51 16.19
CA ASP A 468 10.56 24.17 15.10
C ASP A 468 11.26 25.38 14.49
N GLY A 469 12.26 26.02 15.12
CA GLY A 469 13.14 27.06 14.53
C GLY A 469 12.51 28.25 13.76
N ASN A 470 11.19 28.31 13.62
CA ASN A 470 10.46 29.05 12.59
C ASN A 470 9.78 30.31 13.14
N GLY A 471 10.19 30.77 14.33
CA GLY A 471 9.55 31.94 14.96
C GLY A 471 8.18 31.65 15.57
N THR A 472 7.95 30.42 16.03
CA THR A 472 6.74 29.99 16.74
C THR A 472 7.08 29.49 18.14
N CYS A 473 6.25 29.83 19.13
CA CYS A 473 6.41 29.42 20.52
C CYS A 473 5.19 28.59 20.94
N THR A 474 5.39 27.28 21.17
CA THR A 474 4.31 26.34 21.49
C THR A 474 4.33 26.01 22.97
N VAL A 475 3.16 26.05 23.60
CA VAL A 475 2.94 25.73 25.01
C VAL A 475 1.73 24.82 25.14
N SER A 476 1.80 23.82 26.02
CA SER A 476 0.65 22.98 26.31
C SER A 476 0.33 22.92 27.80
N SER A 477 -0.93 22.56 28.08
CA SER A 477 -1.35 22.18 29.44
C SER A 477 -0.71 20.84 29.85
N PRO A 478 -0.37 20.62 31.14
CA PRO A 478 0.12 19.31 31.64
C PRO A 478 -0.80 18.13 31.34
N SER A 479 -2.11 18.36 31.25
CA SER A 479 -3.08 17.34 30.84
C SER A 479 -2.96 16.93 29.37
N GLY A 480 -2.40 17.81 28.53
CA GLY A 480 -2.36 17.69 27.08
C GLY A 480 -3.71 17.94 26.42
N ASN A 481 -4.64 18.60 27.12
CA ASN A 481 -5.97 18.90 26.60
C ASN A 481 -6.00 20.11 25.66
N PHE A 482 -5.03 21.02 25.83
CA PHE A 482 -4.86 22.23 25.04
C PHE A 482 -3.41 22.40 24.63
N ILE A 483 -3.21 22.84 23.39
CA ILE A 483 -1.93 23.19 22.78
C ILE A 483 -2.08 24.56 22.15
N CYS A 484 -1.32 25.53 22.63
CA CYS A 484 -1.35 26.90 22.17
C CYS A 484 -0.05 27.24 21.44
N THR A 485 -0.18 27.81 20.26
CA THR A 485 0.96 28.27 19.45
C THR A 485 0.89 29.78 19.33
N MET A 486 1.93 30.46 19.79
CA MET A 486 2.14 31.90 19.68
C MET A 486 3.08 32.21 18.51
N PHE A 487 2.70 33.18 17.68
CA PHE A 487 3.52 33.76 16.62
C PHE A 487 3.25 35.27 16.55
N GLU A 488 3.98 36.00 15.70
CA GLU A 488 3.95 37.48 15.64
C GLU A 488 2.55 38.10 15.44
N ARG A 489 1.61 37.35 14.85
CA ARG A 489 0.29 37.88 14.46
C ARG A 489 -0.87 37.38 15.29
N GLU A 490 -0.75 36.25 15.97
CA GLU A 490 -1.86 35.60 16.65
C GLU A 490 -1.34 34.53 17.62
N VAL A 491 -2.15 34.25 18.64
CA VAL A 491 -2.05 33.03 19.43
C VAL A 491 -3.30 32.20 19.27
N SER A 492 -3.12 30.92 18.94
CA SER A 492 -4.22 29.97 18.73
C SER A 492 -4.05 28.74 19.60
N CYS A 493 -5.09 28.36 20.34
CA CYS A 493 -5.15 27.14 21.13
C CYS A 493 -6.05 26.09 20.46
N THR A 494 -5.60 24.85 20.43
CA THR A 494 -6.29 23.70 19.83
C THR A 494 -6.36 22.51 20.78
N SER A 495 -7.34 21.64 20.57
CA SER A 495 -7.47 20.33 21.22
C SER A 495 -6.79 19.23 20.38
N PRO A 496 -6.47 18.06 21.00
CA PRO A 496 -5.99 16.89 20.25
C PRO A 496 -6.92 16.47 19.11
N PRO A 497 -6.39 15.78 18.08
CA PRO A 497 -7.19 15.35 16.93
C PRO A 497 -8.41 14.52 17.35
N GLY A 498 -9.58 14.91 16.82
CA GLY A 498 -10.87 14.24 17.08
C GLY A 498 -11.62 14.75 18.30
N GLU A 499 -11.09 15.73 19.02
CA GLU A 499 -11.74 16.33 20.20
C GLU A 499 -12.08 17.80 19.95
N PRO A 500 -13.20 18.32 20.47
CA PRO A 500 -13.51 19.75 20.42
C PRO A 500 -12.66 20.54 21.42
N VAL A 501 -12.49 21.84 21.17
CA VAL A 501 -11.79 22.75 22.08
C VAL A 501 -12.67 23.09 23.28
N VAL A 502 -13.98 23.18 23.05
CA VAL A 502 -15.02 23.38 24.07
C VAL A 502 -16.17 22.46 23.70
N ASP A 503 -16.64 21.68 24.67
CA ASP A 503 -17.71 20.70 24.43
C ASP A 503 -19.02 21.41 24.07
N GLY A 504 -19.63 21.01 22.94
CA GLY A 504 -20.90 21.58 22.45
C GLY A 504 -20.82 22.98 21.83
N ALA A 505 -19.64 23.59 21.74
CA ALA A 505 -19.48 24.87 21.06
C ALA A 505 -19.47 24.67 19.53
N MET A 506 -20.57 25.01 18.88
CA MET A 506 -20.74 24.82 17.43
C MET A 506 -20.36 26.07 16.64
N VAL A 507 -19.56 25.90 15.59
CA VAL A 507 -19.15 26.96 14.66
C VAL A 507 -19.52 26.57 13.22
N PRO A 508 -19.82 27.55 12.35
CA PRO A 508 -20.06 27.27 10.94
C PRO A 508 -18.84 26.63 10.28
N ILE A 509 -19.07 25.61 9.44
CA ILE A 509 -18.01 25.00 8.66
C ILE A 509 -17.58 25.99 7.56
N PRO A 510 -16.32 26.45 7.53
CA PRO A 510 -15.89 27.36 6.48
C PRO A 510 -16.07 26.74 5.09
N GLY A 511 -16.79 27.45 4.20
CA GLY A 511 -17.08 26.99 2.84
C GLY A 511 -18.31 26.08 2.70
N SER A 512 -18.99 25.75 3.81
CA SER A 512 -20.31 25.13 3.73
C SER A 512 -21.33 26.14 3.18
N THR A 513 -22.11 25.72 2.19
CA THR A 513 -23.26 26.47 1.66
C THR A 513 -24.57 26.09 2.32
N ASP A 514 -24.62 24.95 3.01
CA ASP A 514 -25.80 24.42 3.70
C ASP A 514 -25.96 24.94 5.14
N GLY A 515 -25.04 25.80 5.61
CA GLY A 515 -25.04 26.30 6.98
C GLY A 515 -24.71 25.22 8.01
N SER A 516 -24.01 24.17 7.60
CA SER A 516 -23.61 23.10 8.49
C SER A 516 -22.66 23.62 9.58
N LEU A 517 -22.89 23.12 10.79
CA LEU A 517 -22.13 23.47 11.98
C LEU A 517 -21.27 22.27 12.39
N ALA A 518 -20.09 22.54 12.93
CA ALA A 518 -19.26 21.52 13.57
C ALA A 518 -18.72 22.06 14.90
N GLU A 519 -18.31 21.15 15.78
CA GLU A 519 -17.72 21.55 17.05
C GLU A 519 -16.39 22.28 16.84
N ALA A 520 -16.27 23.43 17.47
CA ALA A 520 -15.06 24.24 17.44
C ALA A 520 -13.87 23.43 17.94
N ASN A 521 -12.73 23.60 17.28
CA ASN A 521 -11.48 22.94 17.68
C ASN A 521 -10.28 23.89 17.69
N VAL A 522 -10.53 25.19 17.50
CA VAL A 522 -9.56 26.26 17.70
C VAL A 522 -10.22 27.48 18.33
N ILE A 523 -9.49 28.12 19.23
CA ILE A 523 -9.80 29.45 19.77
C ILE A 523 -8.55 30.32 19.63
N SER A 524 -8.70 31.59 19.27
CA SER A 524 -7.54 32.45 19.04
C SER A 524 -7.76 33.92 19.36
N VAL A 525 -6.66 34.66 19.52
CA VAL A 525 -6.61 36.13 19.59
C VAL A 525 -5.47 36.66 18.72
N ASP A 526 -5.77 37.65 17.90
CA ASP A 526 -4.80 38.25 16.98
C ASP A 526 -4.04 39.46 17.59
N ASN A 527 -3.12 40.03 16.80
CA ASN A 527 -2.29 41.17 17.21
C ASN A 527 -3.08 42.48 17.33
N THR A 528 -4.33 42.53 16.85
CA THR A 528 -5.27 43.64 17.02
C THR A 528 -6.22 43.44 18.21
N GLY A 529 -6.14 42.28 18.88
CA GLY A 529 -7.01 41.91 19.98
C GLY A 529 -8.34 41.30 19.56
N GLN A 530 -8.55 40.99 18.28
CA GLN A 530 -9.76 40.28 17.86
C GLN A 530 -9.67 38.83 18.29
N THR A 531 -10.73 38.36 18.93
CA THR A 531 -10.87 36.99 19.41
C THR A 531 -11.86 36.22 18.54
N GLN A 532 -11.59 34.94 18.32
CA GLN A 532 -12.47 34.10 17.52
C GLN A 532 -12.47 32.65 17.99
N LEU A 533 -13.62 32.00 17.78
CA LEU A 533 -13.78 30.56 17.89
C LEU A 533 -13.97 30.01 16.49
N GLY A 534 -13.28 28.93 16.14
CA GLY A 534 -13.23 28.45 14.76
C GLY A 534 -13.06 26.95 14.61
N LEU A 535 -13.00 26.55 13.34
CA LEU A 535 -12.86 25.17 12.93
C LEU A 535 -11.63 25.03 12.02
N ILE A 536 -10.65 24.27 12.48
CA ILE A 536 -9.58 23.76 11.65
C ILE A 536 -10.07 22.46 11.02
N THR A 537 -10.58 22.55 9.80
CA THR A 537 -11.16 21.42 9.09
C THR A 537 -10.10 20.45 8.58
N ASN A 538 -8.91 20.90 8.15
CA ASN A 538 -7.72 20.07 7.88
C ASN A 538 -6.46 20.94 7.62
N GLY A 539 -5.26 20.44 7.95
CA GLY A 539 -3.99 20.93 7.40
C GLY A 539 -3.19 21.99 8.19
N ARG A 540 -3.74 22.63 9.22
CA ARG A 540 -2.95 23.37 10.22
C ARG A 540 -2.87 22.56 11.50
N SER A 541 -1.69 22.03 11.82
CA SER A 541 -1.24 21.65 13.17
C SER A 541 -2.22 20.88 14.08
N LYS A 542 -3.18 20.11 13.56
CA LYS A 542 -3.91 19.10 14.35
C LYS A 542 -3.03 17.89 14.72
N ALA A 543 -1.76 17.89 14.34
CA ALA A 543 -0.90 16.73 14.32
C ALA A 543 -0.12 16.49 15.63
N THR A 544 -0.53 17.09 16.74
CA THR A 544 0.15 16.86 18.02
C THR A 544 -0.75 15.98 18.88
N THR A 545 -0.40 14.70 18.96
CA THR A 545 -1.04 13.75 19.88
C THR A 545 -0.92 14.26 21.32
N ARG A 546 -1.79 13.82 22.23
CA ARG A 546 -1.73 14.20 23.66
C ARG A 546 -0.35 13.93 24.28
N GLU A 547 0.38 12.93 23.79
CA GLU A 547 1.73 12.61 24.24
C GLU A 547 2.78 13.60 23.72
N GLN A 548 2.71 13.99 22.45
CA GLN A 548 3.56 15.05 21.90
C GLN A 548 3.21 16.42 22.50
N ALA A 549 1.95 16.65 22.87
CA ALA A 549 1.55 17.87 23.55
C ALA A 549 2.34 18.02 24.86
N ARG A 550 2.43 16.93 25.64
CA ARG A 550 3.11 16.91 26.94
C ARG A 550 4.60 17.22 26.87
N SER A 551 5.27 17.05 25.73
CA SER A 551 6.68 17.44 25.60
C SER A 551 6.88 18.97 25.60
N SER A 552 5.81 19.74 25.36
CA SER A 552 5.78 21.21 25.45
C SER A 552 4.97 21.72 26.65
N ALA A 553 4.68 20.84 27.61
CA ALA A 553 3.88 21.20 28.77
C ALA A 553 4.65 22.10 29.74
N ILE A 554 4.00 23.17 30.18
CA ILE A 554 4.50 23.97 31.31
C ILE A 554 3.68 23.67 32.57
N PRO A 555 4.26 23.78 33.77
CA PRO A 555 3.52 23.49 35.00
C PRO A 555 2.31 24.41 35.18
N TYR A 556 1.30 23.95 35.90
CA TYR A 556 0.18 24.79 36.31
C TYR A 556 0.67 26.02 37.11
N ASN A 557 -0.11 27.09 37.10
CA ASN A 557 0.21 28.37 37.75
C ASN A 557 1.49 29.02 37.22
N HIS A 558 1.79 28.82 35.93
CA HIS A 558 2.89 29.48 35.24
C HIS A 558 2.36 30.20 34.00
N ARG A 559 3.12 31.21 33.57
CA ARG A 559 2.86 31.92 32.31
C ARG A 559 4.11 32.02 31.45
N LEU A 560 3.87 32.10 30.15
CA LEU A 560 4.87 32.29 29.11
C LEU A 560 4.48 33.50 28.27
N THR A 561 5.45 34.37 27.99
CA THR A 561 5.26 35.54 27.10
C THR A 561 6.16 35.41 25.88
N ALA A 562 5.57 35.50 24.69
CA ALA A 562 6.30 35.51 23.43
C ALA A 562 5.53 36.35 22.39
N TYR A 563 6.25 37.05 21.52
CA TYR A 563 5.66 37.78 20.37
C TYR A 563 4.55 38.79 20.72
N GLY A 564 4.55 39.37 21.93
CA GLY A 564 3.51 40.30 22.37
C GLY A 564 2.23 39.63 22.89
N PHE A 565 2.26 38.31 23.08
CA PHE A 565 1.20 37.53 23.70
C PHE A 565 1.68 36.91 25.01
N THR A 566 0.77 36.81 25.98
CA THR A 566 1.01 36.07 27.22
C THR A 566 -0.04 34.98 27.36
N CYS A 567 0.42 33.73 27.51
CA CYS A 567 -0.42 32.58 27.85
C CYS A 567 -0.08 32.06 29.24
N ALA A 568 -1.11 31.81 30.05
CA ALA A 568 -1.06 31.23 31.38
C ALA A 568 -1.80 29.89 31.41
N VAL A 569 -1.25 28.93 32.15
CA VAL A 569 -1.85 27.59 32.33
C VAL A 569 -2.34 27.46 33.76
N ASP A 570 -3.63 27.16 33.91
CA ASP A 570 -4.25 26.83 35.18
C ASP A 570 -4.87 25.42 35.12
N ARG A 571 -5.30 24.90 36.27
CA ARG A 571 -6.02 23.63 36.38
C ARG A 571 -7.38 23.68 35.70
N GLU A 572 -7.98 24.86 35.63
CA GLU A 572 -9.28 25.09 34.99
C GLU A 572 -9.14 25.17 33.47
N GLY A 573 -8.01 25.66 32.95
CA GLY A 573 -7.83 25.81 31.50
C GLY A 573 -6.60 26.61 31.07
N MET A 574 -6.67 27.15 29.86
CA MET A 574 -5.66 28.04 29.28
C MET A 574 -6.20 29.46 29.19
N HIS A 575 -5.36 30.45 29.50
CA HIS A 575 -5.69 31.87 29.36
C HIS A 575 -4.64 32.54 28.48
N CYS A 576 -5.03 33.10 27.34
CA CYS A 576 -4.11 33.79 26.44
C CYS A 576 -4.62 35.19 26.15
N ARG A 577 -3.71 36.17 26.12
CA ARG A 577 -4.05 37.56 25.78
C ARG A 577 -2.97 38.21 24.93
N ASN A 578 -3.40 39.22 24.18
CA ASN A 578 -2.51 40.21 23.58
C ASN A 578 -2.11 41.24 24.64
N ASP A 579 -0.80 41.43 24.84
CA ASP A 579 -0.30 42.30 25.91
C ASP A 579 -0.51 43.79 25.61
N ALA A 580 -0.64 44.18 24.34
CA ALA A 580 -0.84 45.57 23.94
C ALA A 580 -2.30 46.01 24.08
N THR A 581 -3.25 45.14 23.72
CA THR A 581 -4.69 45.46 23.75
C THR A 581 -5.36 45.04 25.05
N GLY A 582 -4.77 44.10 25.78
CA GLY A 582 -5.37 43.47 26.96
C GLY A 582 -6.44 42.44 26.62
N HIS A 583 -6.85 42.34 25.36
CA HIS A 583 -7.88 41.40 24.91
C HIS A 583 -7.35 39.98 24.80
N GLY A 584 -8.22 39.01 25.06
CA GLY A 584 -7.83 37.61 25.06
C GLY A 584 -8.99 36.64 25.25
N PHE A 585 -8.63 35.41 25.58
CA PHE A 585 -9.58 34.35 25.87
C PHE A 585 -9.13 33.50 27.06
N SER A 586 -10.12 32.94 27.74
CA SER A 586 -9.99 31.80 28.64
C SER A 586 -10.71 30.61 28.01
N VAL A 587 -10.09 29.43 28.06
CA VAL A 587 -10.68 28.21 27.51
C VAL A 587 -10.48 27.02 28.45
N ALA A 588 -11.60 26.36 28.74
CA ALA A 588 -11.72 25.10 29.47
C ALA A 588 -12.60 24.14 28.63
N ARG A 589 -12.64 22.85 29.00
CA ARG A 589 -13.50 21.90 28.27
C ARG A 589 -14.99 22.22 28.42
N GLU A 590 -15.35 22.75 29.59
CA GLU A 590 -16.73 23.07 29.95
C GLU A 590 -17.18 24.43 29.41
N GLY A 591 -16.26 25.29 28.93
CA GLY A 591 -16.62 26.63 28.46
C GLY A 591 -15.43 27.50 28.04
N TYR A 592 -15.74 28.65 27.47
CA TYR A 592 -14.77 29.67 27.11
C TYR A 592 -15.31 31.07 27.38
N GLU A 593 -14.41 32.04 27.54
CA GLU A 593 -14.73 33.45 27.73
C GLU A 593 -13.76 34.32 26.92
N PHE A 594 -14.27 35.39 26.30
CA PHE A 594 -13.46 36.45 25.71
C PHE A 594 -13.47 37.68 26.63
N PHE A 595 -12.33 38.33 26.83
CA PHE A 595 -12.18 39.50 27.69
C PHE A 595 -11.33 40.60 27.03
#